data_AF-A0A7S1M9C4-F1
#
_entry.id   AF-A0A7S1M9C4-F1
#
_cell.length_a   1.000
_cell.length_b   1.000
_cell.length_c   1.000
_cell.angle_alpha   90.00
_cell.angle_beta   90.00
_cell.angle_gamma   90.00
#
_symmetry.space_group_name_H-M   'P 1'
#
loop_
_entity.id
_entity.type
_entity.pdbx_description
1 polymer ?
#
loop_
_entity_poly.entity_id
_entity_poly.type
_entity_poly.pdbx_seq_one_letter_code
_entity_poly.pdbx_strand_id
1 'polypeptide(L)'
;PSLDEMVYVAETMQARGMTVPLMIGGATTSKRHTAVKVCTKYDHGVIHVLDASRSCTVVSACLSSEKKGYLEDIRDEYTEIREEYYATLIDKKWKTLAQAQKMKPAIDFSKVPPK
;
A
#
# COMPACT_ATOMS: atom_id res chain seq x y z
N PRO A 1 -1.41 11.55 -4.67
CA PRO A 1 -2.19 12.45 -3.79
C PRO A 1 -2.86 11.70 -2.63
N SER A 2 -3.92 10.91 -2.85
CA SER A 2 -4.66 10.30 -1.74
C SER A 2 -3.86 9.29 -0.92
N LEU A 3 -2.92 8.57 -1.56
CA LEU A 3 -2.02 7.64 -0.86
C LEU A 3 -0.99 8.36 0.02
N ASP A 4 -0.47 9.50 -0.45
CA ASP A 4 0.49 10.30 0.29
C ASP A 4 -0.18 10.91 1.54
N GLU A 5 -1.44 11.34 1.41
CA GLU A 5 -2.26 11.79 2.54
C GLU A 5 -2.49 10.68 3.58
N MET A 6 -2.70 9.44 3.15
CA MET A 6 -2.85 8.31 4.09
C MET A 6 -1.58 8.07 4.91
N VAL A 7 -0.41 8.21 4.30
CA VAL A 7 0.88 8.13 5.00
C VAL A 7 1.03 9.29 5.98
N TYR A 8 0.70 10.51 5.56
CA TYR A 8 0.74 11.70 6.42
C TYR A 8 -0.20 11.59 7.62
N VAL A 9 -1.42 11.07 7.43
CA VAL A 9 -2.37 10.83 8.52
C VAL A 9 -1.81 9.81 9.51
N ALA A 10 -1.21 8.72 9.04
CA ALA A 10 -0.59 7.73 9.92
C ALA A 10 0.55 8.33 10.76
N GLU A 11 1.44 9.11 10.15
CA GLU A 11 2.50 9.84 10.86
C GLU A 11 1.93 10.82 11.90
N THR A 12 0.86 11.53 11.54
CA THR A 12 0.19 12.49 12.43
C THR A 12 -0.49 11.79 13.61
N MET A 13 -1.12 10.63 13.38
CA MET A 13 -1.73 9.82 14.43
C MET A 13 -0.67 9.35 15.43
N GLN A 14 0.50 8.89 14.94
CA GLN A 14 1.63 8.53 15.79
C GLN A 14 2.14 9.73 16.59
N ALA A 15 2.35 10.87 15.94
CA ALA A 15 2.83 12.09 16.58
C ALA A 15 1.86 12.62 17.66
N ARG A 16 0.55 12.39 17.48
CA ARG A 16 -0.49 12.74 18.46
C ARG A 16 -0.68 11.70 19.56
N GLY A 17 0.08 10.60 19.56
CA GLY A 17 -0.02 9.54 20.56
C GLY A 17 -1.36 8.78 20.51
N MET A 18 -1.99 8.72 19.33
CA MET A 18 -3.22 7.94 19.16
C MET A 18 -2.90 6.45 19.23
N THR A 19 -3.81 5.66 19.81
CA THR A 19 -3.63 4.22 20.05
C THR A 19 -4.70 3.35 19.38
N VAL A 20 -5.62 3.99 18.66
CA VAL A 20 -6.71 3.30 17.95
C VAL A 20 -6.19 2.71 16.62
N PRO A 21 -6.57 1.48 16.24
CA PRO A 21 -6.16 0.92 14.96
C PRO A 21 -6.61 1.78 13.78
N LEU A 22 -5.75 1.91 12.76
CA LEU A 22 -6.02 2.65 11.53
C LEU A 22 -6.47 1.69 10.42
N MET A 23 -7.67 1.91 9.87
CA MET A 23 -8.17 1.17 8.72
C MET A 23 -7.93 1.95 7.42
N ILE A 24 -7.30 1.31 6.44
CA ILE A 24 -7.03 1.87 5.11
C ILE A 24 -7.85 1.11 4.07
N GLY A 25 -8.62 1.82 3.26
CA GLY A 25 -9.40 1.22 2.19
C GLY A 25 -9.65 2.20 1.05
N GLY A 26 -10.23 1.70 -0.05
CA GLY A 26 -10.57 2.48 -1.24
C GLY A 26 -9.86 1.99 -2.50
N ALA A 27 -10.34 2.44 -3.66
CA ALA A 27 -9.95 1.90 -4.98
C ALA A 27 -8.45 1.97 -5.29
N THR A 28 -7.75 3.00 -4.80
CA THR A 28 -6.31 3.19 -5.05
C THR A 28 -5.42 2.49 -4.03
N THR A 29 -6.02 1.90 -2.98
CA THR A 29 -5.27 1.28 -1.88
C THR A 29 -4.95 -0.17 -2.19
N SER A 30 -3.83 -0.67 -1.65
CA SER A 30 -3.47 -2.07 -1.74
C SER A 30 -2.78 -2.51 -0.45
N LYS A 31 -2.86 -3.82 -0.19
CA LYS A 31 -2.16 -4.45 0.94
C LYS A 31 -0.65 -4.16 0.89
N ARG A 32 -0.07 -4.27 -0.32
CA ARG A 32 1.35 -3.97 -0.57
C ARG A 32 1.70 -2.51 -0.26
N HIS A 33 0.94 -1.53 -0.74
CA HIS A 33 1.22 -0.12 -0.43
C HIS A 33 1.10 0.16 1.07
N THR A 34 0.07 -0.40 1.70
CA THR A 34 -0.17 -0.25 3.15
C THR A 34 1.00 -0.83 3.95
N ALA A 35 1.45 -2.03 3.63
CA ALA A 35 2.57 -2.70 4.29
C ALA A 35 3.91 -1.94 4.13
N VAL A 36 4.19 -1.46 2.92
CA VAL A 36 5.49 -0.83 2.60
C VAL A 36 5.58 0.62 3.08
N LYS A 37 4.47 1.39 3.00
CA LYS A 37 4.50 2.83 3.23
C LYS A 37 3.76 3.26 4.49
N VAL A 38 2.53 2.81 4.71
CA VAL A 38 1.66 3.32 5.78
C VAL A 38 1.97 2.66 7.13
N CYS A 39 2.09 1.33 7.18
CA CYS A 39 2.31 0.57 8.41
C CYS A 39 3.60 0.96 9.14
N THR A 40 4.61 1.43 8.41
CA THR A 40 5.89 1.87 9.00
C THR A 40 5.80 3.18 9.79
N LYS A 41 4.67 3.89 9.68
CA LYS A 41 4.47 5.22 10.25
C LYS A 41 3.58 5.23 11.48
N TYR A 42 2.94 4.12 11.81
CA TYR A 42 2.01 4.01 12.92
C TYR A 42 2.09 2.64 13.59
N ASP A 43 2.37 2.61 14.89
CA ASP A 43 2.67 1.36 15.59
C ASP A 43 1.45 0.66 16.19
N HIS A 44 0.33 1.36 16.36
CA HIS A 44 -0.86 0.82 17.05
C HIS A 44 -1.83 0.05 16.15
N GLY A 45 -1.31 -0.50 15.05
CA GLY A 45 -2.03 -1.35 14.11
C GLY A 45 -2.57 -0.59 12.90
N VAL A 46 -2.17 -1.03 11.71
CA VAL A 46 -2.68 -0.54 10.42
C VAL A 46 -3.26 -1.73 9.66
N ILE A 47 -4.50 -1.60 9.17
CA ILE A 47 -5.22 -2.70 8.55
C ILE A 47 -5.75 -2.24 7.19
N HIS A 48 -5.30 -2.89 6.12
CA HIS A 48 -5.87 -2.73 4.79
C HIS A 48 -7.16 -3.54 4.67
N VAL A 49 -8.24 -2.87 4.25
CA VAL A 49 -9.54 -3.47 4.02
C VAL A 49 -9.91 -3.35 2.55
N LEU A 50 -10.18 -4.49 1.93
CA LEU A 50 -10.50 -4.59 0.51
C LEU A 50 -11.82 -3.89 0.16
N ASP A 51 -12.86 -4.10 0.98
CA ASP A 51 -14.21 -3.63 0.68
C ASP A 51 -15.07 -3.48 1.96
N ALA A 52 -16.25 -2.89 1.78
CA ALA A 52 -17.19 -2.63 2.87
C ALA A 52 -17.69 -3.90 3.57
N SER A 53 -17.83 -5.02 2.85
CA SER A 53 -18.34 -6.28 3.42
C SER A 53 -17.38 -6.85 4.47
N ARG A 54 -16.07 -6.66 4.27
CA ARG A 54 -15.04 -7.13 5.20
C ARG A 54 -14.78 -6.16 6.36
N SER A 55 -15.23 -4.92 6.25
CA SER A 55 -15.00 -3.89 7.28
C SER A 55 -15.63 -4.27 8.63
N CYS A 56 -16.82 -4.88 8.61
CA CYS A 56 -17.51 -5.30 9.84
C CYS A 56 -16.71 -6.36 10.60
N THR A 57 -16.19 -7.37 9.90
CA THR A 57 -15.38 -8.44 10.51
C THR A 57 -14.09 -7.89 11.11
N VAL A 58 -13.42 -6.97 10.41
CA VAL A 58 -12.20 -6.32 10.89
C VAL A 58 -12.45 -5.52 12.17
N VAL A 59 -13.53 -4.73 12.19
CA VAL A 59 -13.89 -3.95 13.39
C VAL A 59 -14.24 -4.87 14.55
N SER A 60 -14.99 -5.96 14.30
CA SER A 60 -15.31 -6.96 15.32
C SER A 60 -14.04 -7.58 15.94
N ALA A 61 -13.07 -7.97 15.10
CA ALA A 61 -11.77 -8.46 15.58
C ALA A 61 -10.98 -7.40 16.37
N CYS A 62 -11.08 -6.13 15.99
CA CYS A 62 -10.43 -5.02 16.71
C CYS A 62 -11.07 -4.72 18.08
N LEU A 63 -12.34 -5.10 18.27
CA LEU A 63 -13.08 -4.90 19.52
C LEU A 63 -13.07 -6.15 20.43
N SER A 64 -12.62 -7.29 19.92
CA SER A 64 -12.54 -8.54 20.69
C SER A 64 -11.35 -8.54 21.66
N SER A 65 -11.37 -9.48 22.61
CA SER A 65 -10.24 -9.76 23.49
C SER A 65 -8.98 -10.22 22.74
N GLU A 66 -9.14 -10.71 21.51
CA GLU A 66 -8.05 -11.23 20.67
C GLU A 66 -7.40 -10.16 19.79
N LYS A 67 -7.83 -8.89 19.91
CA LYS A 67 -7.29 -7.74 19.17
C LYS A 67 -5.76 -7.78 19.03
N LYS A 68 -5.05 -8.08 20.12
CA LYS A 68 -3.59 -8.06 20.13
C LYS A 68 -2.99 -9.10 19.17
N GLY A 69 -3.44 -10.35 19.26
CA GLY A 69 -2.99 -11.43 18.36
C GLY A 69 -3.35 -11.13 16.91
N TYR A 70 -4.56 -10.63 16.66
CA TYR A 70 -4.99 -10.24 15.32
C TYR A 70 -4.10 -9.14 14.70
N LEU A 71 -3.69 -8.14 15.49
CA LEU A 71 -2.80 -7.08 15.01
C LEU A 71 -1.36 -7.56 14.82
N GLU A 72 -0.90 -8.50 15.65
CA GLU A 72 0.41 -9.15 15.51
C GLU A 72 0.47 -9.96 14.21
N ASP A 73 -0.55 -10.80 13.94
CA ASP A 73 -0.65 -11.57 12.69
C ASP A 73 -0.59 -10.69 11.44
N ILE A 74 -1.30 -9.55 11.46
CA ILE A 74 -1.27 -8.58 10.34
C ILE A 74 0.11 -7.93 10.20
N ARG A 75 0.77 -7.64 11.32
CA ARG A 75 2.10 -7.01 11.31
C ARG A 75 3.15 -7.95 10.73
N ASP A 76 3.05 -9.24 11.05
CA ASP A 76 3.92 -10.28 10.51
C ASP A 76 3.69 -10.45 9.01
N GLU A 77 2.43 -10.55 8.57
CA GLU A 77 2.07 -10.58 7.15
C GLU A 77 2.63 -9.36 6.38
N TYR A 78 2.54 -8.16 6.96
CA TYR A 78 3.06 -6.94 6.33
C TYR A 78 4.59 -6.88 6.32
N THR A 79 5.24 -7.59 7.22
CA THR A 79 6.70 -7.72 7.21
C THR A 79 7.13 -8.60 6.04
N GLU A 80 6.51 -9.76 5.86
CA GLU A 80 6.77 -10.65 4.73
C GLU A 80 6.56 -9.96 3.37
N ILE A 81 5.40 -9.30 3.18
CA ILE A 81 5.08 -8.59 1.91
C ILE A 81 6.12 -7.52 1.59
N ARG A 82 6.65 -6.86 2.63
CA ARG A 82 7.61 -5.77 2.48
C ARG A 82 9.00 -6.30 2.14
N GLU A 83 9.43 -7.39 2.77
CA GLU A 83 10.66 -8.09 2.43
C GLU A 83 10.64 -8.59 0.98
N GLU A 84 9.54 -9.23 0.57
CA GLU A 84 9.33 -9.67 -0.81
C GLU A 84 9.43 -8.48 -1.78
N TYR A 85 8.75 -7.37 -1.48
CA TYR A 85 8.81 -6.17 -2.32
C TYR A 85 10.24 -5.65 -2.50
N TYR A 86 11.02 -5.56 -1.43
CA TYR A 86 12.42 -5.09 -1.53
C TYR A 86 13.31 -6.07 -2.30
N ALA A 87 13.09 -7.38 -2.17
CA ALA A 87 13.78 -8.38 -2.98
C ALA A 87 13.53 -8.18 -4.48
N THR A 88 12.29 -7.87 -4.89
CA THR A 88 11.98 -7.62 -6.32
C THR A 88 12.64 -6.38 -6.91
N LEU A 89 13.05 -5.40 -6.09
CA LEU A 89 13.71 -4.20 -6.58
C LEU A 89 15.14 -4.45 -7.05
N ILE A 90 15.81 -5.46 -6.49
CA ILE A 90 17.19 -5.82 -6.82
C ILE A 90 17.30 -6.30 -8.28
N ASP A 91 16.26 -6.94 -8.81
CA ASP A 91 16.28 -7.55 -10.15
C ASP A 91 15.86 -6.58 -11.28
N LYS A 92 15.41 -5.36 -10.95
CA LYS A 92 14.94 -4.42 -11.99
C LYS A 92 16.09 -3.77 -12.75
N LYS A 93 16.34 -4.27 -13.96
CA LYS A 93 17.23 -3.61 -14.94
C LYS A 93 16.51 -2.48 -15.66
N TRP A 94 16.72 -1.25 -15.18
CA TRP A 94 16.20 -0.05 -15.83
C TRP A 94 17.01 0.31 -17.08
N LYS A 95 16.33 0.70 -18.15
CA LYS A 95 16.95 1.36 -19.31
C LYS A 95 17.03 2.85 -19.05
N THR A 96 18.02 3.52 -19.64
CA THR A 96 18.11 4.99 -19.54
C THR A 96 16.97 5.64 -20.33
N LEU A 97 16.62 6.89 -19.97
CA LEU A 97 15.60 7.66 -20.69
C LEU A 97 15.91 7.72 -22.19
N ALA A 98 17.18 7.95 -22.56
CA ALA A 98 17.63 7.98 -23.94
C ALA A 98 17.45 6.63 -24.67
N GLN A 99 17.71 5.50 -23.99
CA GLN A 99 17.47 4.17 -24.55
C GLN A 99 15.98 3.91 -24.75
N ALA A 100 15.15 4.28 -23.77
CA ALA A 100 13.69 4.13 -23.85
C ALA A 100 13.10 4.97 -25.01
N GLN A 101 13.54 6.22 -25.16
CA GLN A 101 13.10 7.11 -26.25
C GLN A 101 13.49 6.58 -27.63
N LYS A 102 14.67 5.95 -27.76
CA LYS A 102 15.09 5.29 -29.01
C LYS A 102 14.23 4.08 -29.35
N MET A 103 13.72 3.38 -28.33
CA MET A 103 12.81 2.24 -28.47
C MET A 103 11.34 2.65 -28.66
N LYS A 104 11.04 3.93 -28.96
CA LYS A 104 9.67 4.37 -29.24
C LYS A 104 9.07 3.54 -30.38
N PRO A 105 7.81 3.11 -30.29
CA PRO A 105 7.16 2.41 -31.39
C PRO A 105 7.12 3.33 -32.62
N ALA A 106 7.54 2.79 -33.77
CA ALA A 106 7.44 3.48 -35.05
C ALA A 106 5.99 3.39 -35.55
N ILE A 107 5.14 4.30 -35.07
CA ILE A 107 3.75 4.39 -35.48
C ILE A 107 3.67 5.28 -36.74
N ASP A 108 3.13 4.71 -37.81
CA ASP A 108 2.82 5.44 -39.03
C ASP A 108 1.41 6.06 -38.92
N PHE A 109 1.36 7.32 -38.50
CA PHE A 109 0.12 8.09 -38.33
C PHE A 109 -0.61 8.39 -39.65
N SER A 110 0.01 8.15 -40.81
CA SER A 110 -0.64 8.32 -42.11
C SER A 110 -1.53 7.11 -42.48
N LYS A 111 -1.19 5.91 -41.99
CA LYS A 111 -1.95 4.67 -42.25
C LYS A 111 -3.01 4.38 -41.21
N VAL A 112 -2.82 4.89 -39.99
CA VAL A 112 -3.80 4.82 -38.90
C VAL A 112 -4.00 6.23 -38.38
N PRO A 113 -4.84 7.04 -39.04
CA PRO A 113 -5.11 8.39 -38.57
C PRO A 113 -5.75 8.31 -37.18
N PRO A 114 -5.31 9.14 -36.21
CA PRO A 114 -5.96 9.20 -34.91
C PRO A 114 -7.41 9.64 -35.11
N LYS A 115 -8.34 8.93 -34.46
CA LYS A 115 -9.76 9.33 -34.38
C LYS A 115 -9.92 10.57 -33.51
#